data_AF-A0A931VFX7-F1
#
_entry.id   AF-A0A931VFX7-F1
#
_cell.length_a   1.000
_cell.length_b   1.000
_cell.length_c   1.000
_cell.angle_alpha   90.00
_cell.angle_beta   90.00
_cell.angle_gamma   90.00
#
_symmetry.space_group_name_H-M   'P 1'
#
loop_
_entity.id
_entity.type
_entity.pdbx_description
1 polymer ?
#
loop_
_entity_poly.entity_id
_entity_poly.type
_entity_poly.pdbx_seq_one_letter_code
_entity_poly.pdbx_strand_id
1 'polypeptide(L)'
;MKNFLIKPRIVPPLDKDFMPAVLANHAFLDAVRNSGKAIPLVIGLERSDGSLSVFHSHVFQTGSSLAKDNFSYVVRLITFLLWQRGGYKVIIGGPP
;
A
#
# COMPACT_ATOMS: atom_id res chain seq x y z
N MET A 1 -2.31 7.10 -5.28
CA MET A 1 -0.84 6.96 -5.38
C MET A 1 -0.17 8.05 -6.23
N LYS A 2 -0.83 8.66 -7.23
CA LYS A 2 -0.21 9.75 -8.03
C LYS A 2 0.29 10.91 -7.16
N ASN A 3 -0.42 11.24 -6.08
CA ASN A 3 -0.03 12.27 -5.10
C ASN A 3 1.23 11.94 -4.30
N PHE A 4 1.72 10.70 -4.37
CA PHE A 4 2.84 10.20 -3.57
C PHE A 4 4.03 9.76 -4.41
N LEU A 5 4.10 10.13 -5.70
CA LEU A 5 5.28 9.80 -6.51
C LEU A 5 6.47 10.67 -6.09
N ILE A 6 7.54 10.01 -5.63
CA ILE A 6 8.76 10.66 -5.13
C ILE A 6 9.92 10.34 -6.07
N LYS A 7 10.65 11.38 -6.49
CA LYS A 7 11.90 11.22 -7.23
C LYS A 7 12.98 10.58 -6.33
N PRO A 8 13.68 9.53 -6.80
CA PRO A 8 14.76 8.94 -6.02
C PRO A 8 15.93 9.92 -5.87
N ARG A 9 16.63 9.84 -4.72
CA ARG A 9 17.83 10.65 -4.46
C ARG A 9 18.94 10.38 -5.49
N ILE A 10 19.08 9.12 -5.90
CA ILE A 10 20.00 8.68 -6.94
C ILE A 10 19.15 8.40 -8.18
N VAL A 11 19.28 9.25 -9.20
CA VAL A 11 18.53 9.11 -10.45
C VAL A 11 19.19 8.04 -11.32
N PRO A 12 18.46 7.01 -11.77
CA PRO A 12 19.02 6.00 -12.66
C PRO A 12 19.48 6.62 -13.98
N PRO A 13 20.68 6.27 -14.50
CA PRO A 13 21.19 6.86 -15.73
C PRO A 13 20.39 6.46 -16.98
N LEU A 14 19.72 5.29 -16.94
CA LEU A 14 18.97 4.72 -18.07
C LEU A 14 17.48 5.12 -18.10
N ASP A 15 16.93 5.55 -16.97
CA ASP A 15 15.54 6.03 -16.88
C ASP A 15 15.47 7.18 -15.87
N LYS A 16 15.50 8.41 -16.40
CA LYS A 16 15.52 9.64 -15.61
C LYS A 16 14.17 9.95 -14.96
N ASP A 17 13.09 9.35 -15.46
CA ASP A 17 11.72 9.54 -14.97
C ASP A 17 11.27 8.40 -14.07
N PHE A 18 12.15 7.44 -13.78
CA PHE A 18 11.86 6.32 -12.89
C PHE A 18 11.44 6.79 -11.49
N MET A 19 10.24 6.35 -11.08
CA MET A 19 9.70 6.60 -9.74
C MET A 19 9.57 5.26 -8.99
N PRO A 20 10.47 4.96 -8.02
CA PRO A 20 10.41 3.70 -7.30
C PRO A 20 9.12 3.57 -6.47
N ALA A 21 8.40 2.47 -6.66
CA ALA A 21 7.15 2.22 -5.94
C ALA A 21 7.30 2.21 -4.40
N VAL A 22 8.47 1.81 -3.89
CA VAL A 22 8.76 1.80 -2.45
C VAL A 22 8.75 3.21 -1.85
N LEU A 23 9.22 4.23 -2.58
CA LEU A 23 9.21 5.60 -2.10
C LEU A 23 7.78 6.16 -2.04
N ALA A 24 6.93 5.79 -3.00
CA ALA A 24 5.51 6.14 -2.94
C ALA A 24 4.78 5.46 -1.77
N ASN A 25 5.11 4.19 -1.49
CA ASN A 25 4.59 3.47 -0.32
C ASN A 25 5.02 4.15 1.00
N HIS A 26 6.29 4.56 1.13
CA HIS A 26 6.77 5.28 2.30
C HIS A 26 6.07 6.63 2.45
N ALA A 27 6.02 7.45 1.41
CA ALA A 27 5.38 8.76 1.44
C ALA A 27 3.89 8.69 1.78
N PHE A 28 3.17 7.70 1.25
CA PHE A 28 1.78 7.45 1.62
C PHE A 28 1.65 7.13 3.12
N LEU A 29 2.44 6.18 3.63
CA LEU A 29 2.39 5.77 5.03
C LEU A 29 2.82 6.90 5.98
N ASP A 30 3.81 7.70 5.60
CA ASP A 30 4.22 8.90 6.34
C ASP A 30 3.07 9.91 6.42
N ALA A 31 2.39 10.18 5.31
CA ALA A 31 1.24 11.08 5.30
C ALA A 31 0.06 10.54 6.12
N VAL A 32 -0.20 9.23 6.06
CA VAL A 32 -1.21 8.58 6.92
C VAL A 32 -0.86 8.76 8.40
N ARG A 33 0.39 8.49 8.81
CA ARG A 33 0.84 8.72 10.19
C ARG A 33 0.72 10.17 10.61
N ASN A 34 1.19 11.09 9.77
CA ASN A 34 1.19 12.52 10.05
C ASN A 34 -0.22 13.13 10.07
N SER A 35 -1.23 12.45 9.53
CA SER A 35 -2.63 12.89 9.65
C SER A 35 -3.17 12.82 11.09
N GLY A 36 -2.53 12.04 11.98
CA GLY A 36 -3.01 11.78 13.34
C GLY A 36 -4.32 10.98 13.40
N LYS A 37 -4.86 10.53 12.26
CA LYS A 37 -6.14 9.84 12.11
C LYS A 37 -6.03 8.59 11.25
N ALA A 38 -4.90 7.89 11.37
CA ALA A 38 -4.65 6.63 10.69
C ALA A 38 -5.64 5.57 11.16
N ILE A 39 -6.23 4.82 10.23
CA ILE A 39 -7.12 3.68 10.53
C ILE A 39 -6.40 2.38 10.15
N PRO A 40 -6.48 1.33 10.98
CA PRO A 40 -5.87 0.04 10.68
C PRO A 40 -6.47 -0.59 9.42
N LEU A 41 -5.58 -1.24 8.66
CA LEU A 41 -5.92 -2.11 7.53
C LEU A 41 -5.21 -3.44 7.72
N VAL A 42 -5.95 -4.54 7.57
CA VAL A 42 -5.45 -5.91 7.65
C VAL A 42 -5.76 -6.62 6.33
N ILE A 43 -4.75 -7.27 5.77
CA ILE A 43 -4.86 -8.04 4.53
C ILE A 43 -4.48 -9.49 4.82
N GLY A 44 -5.43 -10.40 4.63
CA GLY A 44 -5.21 -11.84 4.68
C GLY A 44 -5.06 -12.43 3.28
N LEU A 45 -4.07 -13.31 3.10
CA LEU A 45 -3.88 -14.12 1.89
C LEU A 45 -3.96 -15.60 2.24
N GLU A 46 -4.97 -16.29 1.74
CA GLU A 46 -5.19 -17.73 1.94
C GLU A 46 -4.59 -18.54 0.77
N ARG A 47 -3.92 -19.65 1.09
CA ARG A 47 -3.34 -20.59 0.12
C ARG A 47 -4.06 -21.94 0.15
N SER A 48 -3.77 -22.78 -0.85
CA SER A 48 -4.43 -24.07 -1.06
C SER A 48 -4.17 -25.09 0.06
N ASP A 49 -3.09 -24.93 0.83
CA ASP A 49 -2.77 -25.75 2.00
C ASP A 49 -3.49 -25.29 3.28
N GLY A 50 -4.37 -24.28 3.19
CA GLY A 50 -5.07 -23.67 4.31
C GLY A 50 -4.24 -22.66 5.09
N SER A 51 -2.98 -22.39 4.70
CA SER A 51 -2.16 -21.37 5.37
C SER A 51 -2.69 -19.97 5.10
N LEU A 52 -2.67 -19.13 6.14
CA LEU A 52 -3.08 -17.72 6.08
C LEU A 52 -1.90 -16.80 6.38
N SER A 53 -1.51 -15.99 5.40
CA SER A 53 -0.57 -14.88 5.60
C SER A 53 -1.33 -13.61 5.97
N VAL A 54 -1.02 -13.00 7.10
CA VAL A 54 -1.62 -11.72 7.52
C VAL A 54 -0.61 -10.58 7.35
N PHE A 55 -1.05 -9.46 6.77
CA PHE A 55 -0.28 -8.22 6.65
C PHE A 55 -1.04 -7.07 7.29
N HIS A 56 -0.37 -6.34 8.18
CA HIS A 56 -0.95 -5.17 8.85
C HIS A 56 -0.39 -3.89 8.23
N SER A 57 -1.27 -2.94 7.99
CA SER A 57 -0.96 -1.60 7.48
C SER A 57 -1.94 -0.58 8.05
N HIS A 58 -1.86 0.65 7.55
CA HIS A 58 -2.76 1.75 7.89
C HIS A 58 -3.15 2.53 6.64
N VAL A 59 -4.33 3.15 6.69
CA VAL A 59 -4.88 4.00 5.62
C VAL A 59 -5.47 5.27 6.21
N PHE A 60 -5.77 6.26 5.36
CA PHE A 60 -6.46 7.47 5.79
C PHE A 60 -7.89 7.16 6.23
N GLN A 61 -8.39 7.89 7.24
CA GLN A 61 -9.81 7.91 7.57
C GLN A 61 -10.67 8.37 6.37
N THR A 62 -11.87 7.81 6.23
CA THR A 62 -12.81 8.06 5.12
C THR A 62 -13.09 9.54 4.84
N GLY A 63 -13.08 10.40 5.88
CA GLY A 63 -13.28 11.85 5.75
C GLY A 63 -12.03 12.67 5.37
N SER A 64 -10.88 12.03 5.18
CA SER A 64 -9.64 12.71 4.76
C SER A 64 -9.76 13.21 3.32
N SER A 65 -9.20 14.38 3.03
CA SER A 65 -9.03 14.87 1.66
C SER A 65 -8.21 13.91 0.78
N LEU A 66 -7.38 13.07 1.39
CA LEU A 66 -6.54 12.07 0.75
C LEU A 66 -7.13 10.65 0.78
N ALA A 67 -8.36 10.46 1.28
CA ALA A 67 -8.98 9.13 1.38
C ALA A 67 -9.05 8.39 0.03
N LYS A 68 -9.18 9.12 -1.08
CA LYS A 68 -9.18 8.55 -2.44
C LYS A 68 -7.88 7.83 -2.80
N ASP A 69 -6.75 8.20 -2.18
CA ASP A 69 -5.48 7.54 -2.43
C ASP A 69 -5.37 6.15 -1.78
N ASN A 70 -6.21 5.85 -0.78
CA ASN A 70 -6.26 4.55 -0.12
C ASN A 70 -6.45 3.43 -1.13
N PHE A 71 -7.40 3.57 -2.06
CA PHE A 71 -7.70 2.52 -3.05
C PHE A 71 -6.46 2.17 -3.90
N SER A 72 -5.78 3.17 -4.45
CA SER A 72 -4.57 2.94 -5.25
C SER A 72 -3.44 2.30 -4.42
N TYR A 73 -3.30 2.71 -3.16
CA TYR A 73 -2.32 2.14 -2.24
C TYR A 73 -2.61 0.66 -1.95
N VAL A 74 -3.86 0.36 -1.58
CA VAL A 74 -4.31 -1.00 -1.24
C VAL A 74 -4.20 -1.94 -2.42
N VAL A 75 -4.62 -1.52 -3.62
CA VAL A 75 -4.47 -2.34 -4.83
C VAL A 75 -3.00 -2.66 -5.09
N ARG A 76 -2.11 -1.66 -5.03
CA ARG A 76 -0.68 -1.87 -5.25
C ARG A 76 -0.06 -2.81 -4.22
N LEU A 77 -0.48 -2.67 -2.96
CA LEU A 77 -0.01 -3.48 -1.85
C LEU A 77 -0.48 -4.93 -2.00
N ILE A 78 -1.75 -5.18 -2.33
CA ILE A 78 -2.29 -6.52 -2.60
C ILE A 78 -1.52 -7.19 -3.73
N THR A 79 -1.30 -6.50 -4.86
CA THR A 79 -0.51 -7.05 -5.97
C THR A 79 0.90 -7.42 -5.53
N PHE A 80 1.57 -6.56 -4.76
CA PHE A 80 2.89 -6.85 -4.22
C PHE A 80 2.89 -8.09 -3.31
N LEU A 81 1.93 -8.18 -2.40
CA LEU A 81 1.82 -9.30 -1.46
C LEU A 81 1.50 -10.60 -2.19
N LEU A 82 0.62 -10.58 -3.20
CA LEU A 82 0.32 -11.76 -4.01
C LEU A 82 1.56 -12.26 -4.76
N TRP A 83 2.41 -11.37 -5.29
CA TRP A 83 3.67 -11.79 -5.93
C TRP A 83 4.70 -12.32 -4.93
N GLN A 84 4.82 -11.68 -3.76
CA GLN A 84 5.78 -12.09 -2.74
C GLN A 84 5.37 -13.41 -2.06
N ARG A 85 4.07 -13.59 -1.84
CA ARG A 85 3.54 -14.59 -0.90
C ARG A 85 2.67 -15.65 -1.58
N GLY A 86 2.07 -15.35 -2.74
CA GLY A 86 1.04 -16.20 -3.34
C GLY A 86 -0.28 -16.17 -2.56
N GLY A 87 -1.29 -16.85 -3.09
CA GLY A 87 -2.62 -16.96 -2.50
C GLY A 87 -3.71 -16.89 -3.56
N TYR A 88 -4.86 -17.50 -3.28
CA TYR A 88 -6.01 -17.50 -4.19
C TYR A 88 -7.17 -16.66 -3.68
N LYS A 89 -7.21 -16.38 -2.37
CA LYS A 89 -8.24 -15.55 -1.73
C LYS A 89 -7.60 -14.40 -0.97
N VAL A 90 -8.12 -13.20 -1.19
CA VAL A 90 -7.76 -11.99 -0.46
C VAL A 90 -8.89 -11.65 0.51
N ILE A 91 -8.55 -11.45 1.78
CA ILE A 91 -9.47 -11.05 2.85
C ILE A 91 -9.05 -9.66 3.31
N ILE A 92 -9.99 -8.71 3.32
CA ILE A 92 -9.74 -7.33 3.73
C ILE A 92 -10.47 -7.05 5.05
N GLY A 93 -9.73 -6.64 6.07
CA GLY A 93 -10.25 -6.10 7.31
C GLY A 93 -9.87 -4.63 7.44
N GLY A 94 -10.83 -3.73 7.43
CA GLY A 94 -10.57 -2.29 7.47
C GLY A 94 -11.80 -1.46 7.11
N PRO A 95 -11.65 -0.13 7.01
CA PRO A 95 -12.75 0.76 6.62
C PRO A 95 -13.23 0.47 5.17
N PRO A 96 -14.53 0.70 4.87
CA PRO A 96 -15.10 0.51 3.54
C PRO A 96 -14.57 1.51 2.50
#